data_AF-A0AA96QCC2-F1
#
_entry.id   AF-A0AA96QCC2-F1
#
_cell.length_a   1.000
_cell.length_b   1.000
_cell.length_c   1.000
_cell.angle_alpha   90.00
_cell.angle_beta   90.00
_cell.angle_gamma   90.00
#
_symmetry.space_group_name_H-M   'P 1'
#
loop_
_entity.id
_entity.type
_entity.pdbx_description
1 polymer ?
#
loop_
_entity_poly.entity_id
_entity_poly.type
_entity_poly.pdbx_seq_one_letter_code
_entity_poly.pdbx_strand_id
1 'polypeptide(L)' 'AFTLGVRQLIVAVNKMDTTKWSEDRFNEIVKETSGFIKKVGYNPKTISFVPISGWHGDNMLEEST' A
#
# COMPACT_ATOMS: atom_id res chain seq x y z
N ALA A 1 -12.71 -15.17 7.53
CA ALA A 1 -11.82 -16.22 7.00
C ALA A 1 -10.70 -15.51 6.26
N PHE A 2 -9.44 -15.73 6.67
CA PHE A 2 -8.26 -15.24 5.95
C PHE A 2 -7.87 -16.31 4.93
N THR A 3 -7.57 -15.94 3.68
CA THR A 3 -7.40 -16.90 2.58
C THR A 3 -6.29 -17.93 2.77
N LEU A 4 -5.35 -17.75 3.70
CA LEU A 4 -4.32 -18.73 4.04
C LEU A 4 -3.92 -18.65 5.54
N GLY A 5 -4.81 -18.12 6.40
CA GLY A 5 -4.49 -17.88 7.82
C GLY A 5 -3.53 -16.71 8.09
N VAL A 6 -3.19 -15.91 7.07
CA VAL A 6 -2.37 -14.70 7.19
C VAL A 6 -3.12 -13.66 8.01
N ARG A 7 -2.50 -13.20 9.12
CA ARG A 7 -3.12 -12.28 10.09
C ARG A 7 -2.72 -10.82 9.91
N GLN A 8 -1.54 -10.59 9.35
CA GLN A 8 -0.97 -9.26 9.14
C GLN A 8 -0.73 -9.04 7.65
N LEU A 9 -1.09 -7.85 7.17
CA LEU A 9 -0.97 -7.47 5.77
C LEU A 9 -0.48 -6.01 5.71
N ILE A 10 0.54 -5.79 4.89
CA ILE A 10 1.02 -4.46 4.50
C ILE A 10 0.86 -4.38 2.97
N VAL A 11 0.40 -3.23 2.49
CA VAL A 11 0.25 -2.98 1.05
C VAL A 11 1.34 -2.00 0.62
N ALA A 12 2.27 -2.47 -0.21
CA ALA A 12 3.28 -1.60 -0.81
C ALA A 12 2.77 -1.07 -2.17
N VAL A 13 2.65 0.25 -2.29
CA VAL A 13 2.26 0.94 -3.54
C VAL A 13 3.54 1.32 -4.27
N ASN A 14 3.94 0.49 -5.23
CA ASN A 14 5.22 0.63 -5.92
C ASN A 14 5.16 1.59 -7.14
N LYS A 15 6.33 2.02 -7.61
CA LYS A 15 6.55 2.91 -8.76
C LYS A 15 6.00 4.33 -8.57
N MET A 16 5.95 4.82 -7.33
CA MET A 16 5.45 6.18 -7.03
C MET A 16 6.30 7.30 -7.65
N ASP A 17 7.54 7.01 -8.01
CA ASP A 17 8.40 7.90 -8.80
C ASP A 17 7.80 8.23 -10.19
N THR A 18 7.13 7.25 -10.82
CA THR A 18 6.52 7.45 -12.15
C THR A 18 5.32 8.39 -12.12
N THR A 19 4.67 8.50 -10.96
CA THR A 19 3.56 9.43 -10.71
C THR A 19 4.03 10.70 -10.00
N LYS A 20 5.35 10.95 -9.97
CA LYS A 20 5.97 12.11 -9.31
C LYS A 20 5.52 12.27 -7.86
N TRP A 21 5.37 11.16 -7.14
CA TRP A 21 4.94 11.15 -5.74
C TRP A 21 3.59 11.84 -5.50
N SER A 22 2.68 11.74 -6.46
CA SER A 22 1.33 12.34 -6.36
C SER A 22 0.53 11.73 -5.20
N GLU A 23 0.23 12.57 -4.20
CA GLU A 23 -0.59 12.20 -3.05
C GLU A 23 -2.02 11.83 -3.47
N ASP A 24 -2.62 12.57 -4.40
CA ASP A 24 -3.95 12.28 -4.94
C ASP A 24 -4.03 10.88 -5.54
N ARG A 25 -3.02 10.50 -6.33
CA ARG A 25 -2.96 9.17 -6.94
C ARG A 25 -2.76 8.07 -5.90
N PHE A 26 -1.94 8.32 -4.88
CA PHE A 26 -1.79 7.39 -3.76
C PHE A 26 -3.11 7.20 -3.01
N ASN A 27 -3.79 8.29 -2.65
CA ASN A 27 -5.06 8.26 -1.93
C ASN A 27 -6.17 7.56 -2.71
N GLU A 28 -6.21 7.72 -4.03
CA GLU A 28 -7.10 6.97 -4.93
C GLU A 28 -6.85 5.46 -4.81
N ILE A 29 -5.60 5.03 -4.93
CA ILE A 29 -5.20 3.61 -4.83
C ILE A 29 -5.55 3.05 -3.44
N VAL A 30 -5.28 3.80 -2.37
CA VAL A 30 -5.63 3.40 -1.00
C VAL A 30 -7.14 3.19 -0.85
N LYS A 31 -7.95 4.09 -1.40
CA LYS A 31 -9.42 4.00 -1.33
C LYS A 31 -9.95 2.76 -2.06
N GLU A 32 -9.52 2.53 -3.30
CA GLU A 32 -9.95 1.37 -4.09
C GLU A 32 -9.50 0.05 -3.46
N THR A 33 -8.23 -0.01 -3.05
CA THR A 33 -7.63 -1.22 -2.46
C THR A 33 -8.24 -1.52 -1.09
N SER A 34 -8.53 -0.51 -0.27
CA SER A 34 -9.25 -0.69 1.00
C SER A 34 -10.62 -1.33 0.80
N GLY A 35 -11.33 -0.95 -0.27
CA GLY A 35 -12.61 -1.57 -0.65
C GLY A 35 -12.44 -3.06 -1.01
N PHE A 36 -11.40 -3.39 -1.77
CA PHE A 36 -11.09 -4.77 -2.12
C PHE A 36 -10.74 -5.61 -0.89
N ILE A 37 -9.87 -5.10 -0.03
CA ILE A 37 -9.39 -5.82 1.15
C ILE A 37 -10.52 -6.09 2.16
N LYS A 38 -11.47 -5.17 2.30
CA LYS A 38 -12.69 -5.38 3.09
C LYS A 38 -13.51 -6.56 2.57
N LYS A 39 -13.61 -6.74 1.24
CA LYS A 39 -14.32 -7.88 0.63
C LYS A 39 -13.60 -9.21 0.88
N VAL A 40 -12.28 -9.19 0.92
CA VAL A 40 -11.44 -10.36 1.25
C VAL A 40 -11.55 -10.75 2.74
N GLY A 41 -12.02 -9.83 3.59
CA GLY A 41 -12.32 -10.11 4.99
C GLY A 41 -11.27 -9.61 5.99
N TYR A 42 -10.34 -8.74 5.57
CA TYR A 42 -9.47 -8.02 6.49
C TYR A 42 -10.08 -6.66 6.88
N ASN A 43 -9.69 -6.13 8.03
CA ASN A 43 -10.05 -4.78 8.47
C ASN A 43 -9.11 -3.75 7.81
N PRO A 44 -9.60 -2.83 6.95
CA PRO A 44 -8.74 -1.82 6.32
C PRO A 44 -8.01 -0.92 7.32
N LYS A 45 -8.58 -0.70 8.51
CA LYS A 45 -7.96 0.16 9.56
C LYS A 45 -6.68 -0.43 10.14
N THR A 46 -6.45 -1.73 9.99
CA THR A 46 -5.27 -2.41 10.52
C THR A 46 -4.19 -2.62 9.47
N ILE A 47 -4.38 -2.08 8.26
CA ILE A 47 -3.48 -2.30 7.13
C ILE A 47 -2.78 -1.00 6.81
N SER A 48 -1.46 -1.06 6.86
CA SER A 48 -0.60 0.05 6.45
C SER A 48 -0.40 0.03 4.93
N PHE A 49 -0.51 1.20 4.32
CA PHE A 49 -0.16 1.43 2.92
C PHE A 49 1.17 2.18 2.89
N VAL A 50 2.15 1.64 2.18
CA VAL A 50 3.49 2.23 2.09
C VAL A 50 3.77 2.60 0.63
N PRO A 51 3.90 3.89 0.29
CA PRO A 51 4.33 4.29 -1.04
C PRO A 51 5.82 4.00 -1.18
N ILE A 52 6.23 3.26 -2.21
CA ILE A 52 7.63 2.89 -2.44
C ILE A 52 8.05 3.15 -3.89
N SER A 53 9.35 3.29 -4.11
CA SER A 53 9.97 3.14 -5.43
C SER A 53 11.05 2.08 -5.38
N GLY A 54 10.81 0.94 -6.03
CA GLY A 54 11.84 -0.09 -6.11
C GLY A 54 13.02 0.24 -7.03
N TRP A 55 12.89 1.27 -7.87
CA TRP A 55 14.00 1.69 -8.72
C TRP A 55 14.95 2.63 -7.99
N HIS A 56 14.39 3.58 -7.24
CA HIS A 56 15.17 4.56 -6.48
C HIS A 56 15.49 4.11 -5.05
N GLY A 57 14.86 3.04 -4.57
CA GLY A 57 15.05 2.50 -3.22
C GLY A 57 14.21 3.20 -2.14
N ASP A 58 13.34 4.13 -2.54
CA ASP A 58 12.51 4.93 -1.66
C ASP A 58 11.58 4.10 -0.78
N ASN A 59 11.60 4.38 0.53
CA ASN A 59 10.79 3.74 1.57
C ASN A 59 10.94 2.20 1.63
N MET A 60 12.07 1.66 1.15
CA MET A 60 12.40 0.24 1.24
C MET A 60 13.27 -0.12 2.44
N LEU A 61 14.24 0.73 2.76
CA LEU A 61 15.17 0.54 3.89
C LEU A 61 15.32 1.84 4.69
N GLU A 62 15.39 2.95 3.97
CA GLU A 62 15.47 4.30 4.53
C GLU A 62 14.24 5.10 4.10
N GLU A 63 13.84 6.07 4.92
CA GLU A 63 12.75 6.99 4.58
C GLU A 63 13.15 7.85 3.38
N SER A 64 12.20 8.10 2.48
CA SER A 64 12.40 9.07 1.40
C SER A 64 12.69 10.46 1.99
N THR A 65 13.68 11.15 1.42
CA THR A 65 14.09 12.51 1.82
C THR A 65 13.23 13.59 1.17
#